data_AF-A0A8H6G1G0-F1
#
_entry.id   AF-A0A8H6G1G0-F1
#
_cell.length_a   1.000
_cell.length_b   1.000
_cell.length_c   1.000
_cell.angle_alpha   90.00
_cell.angle_beta   90.00
_cell.angle_gamma   90.00
#
_symmetry.space_group_name_H-M   'P 1'
#
loop_
_entity.id
_entity.type
_entity.pdbx_description
1 polymer ?
#
loop_
_entity_poly.entity_id
_entity_poly.type
_entity_poly.pdbx_seq_one_letter_code
_entity_poly.pdbx_strand_id
1 'polypeptide(L)'
;MSRPLGQLFASSDILSGEEAMRMRNYCSTAYMDPDRDLKDSYGILFEDGSLTAFQEHFQSRIQHFEGRQYEAAQELFKVKWGPTRIPVYVVLLAFTSINPGLRYKYIAIAEWLVDTAKVPVDGTDISGTTALMHSISQKPYFDPEFAQLMFDAGADINRRDRFGAIAAHDITTVQLLYDHVAHEKAGRALQWFLEHGGTLDIKDGDGISVRRIIASLEGTDRTLKGVVDRVEQQQSGGSNTGSGIIARPTARNSPCPCGSGRKFKKCCGQA
;
A
#
# COMPACT_ATOMS: atom_id res chain seq x y z
N MET A 1 19.44 8.27 -26.20
CA MET A 1 20.22 7.55 -25.18
C MET A 1 19.38 7.47 -23.93
N SER A 2 19.34 6.30 -23.29
CA SER A 2 18.61 6.09 -22.04
C SER A 2 19.35 6.77 -20.87
N ARG A 3 18.63 7.45 -19.97
CA ARG A 3 19.23 8.22 -18.86
C ARG A 3 19.94 7.30 -17.86
N PRO A 4 21.04 7.71 -17.22
CA PRO A 4 21.63 6.93 -16.13
C PRO A 4 20.71 6.88 -14.91
N LEU A 5 20.85 5.85 -14.06
CA LEU A 5 20.03 5.65 -12.84
C LEU A 5 19.96 6.90 -11.95
N GLY A 6 21.08 7.61 -11.76
CA GLY A 6 21.09 8.83 -10.94
C GLY A 6 20.13 9.92 -11.44
N GLN A 7 19.97 10.05 -12.77
CA GLN A 7 18.98 10.97 -13.34
C GLN A 7 17.56 10.44 -13.18
N LEU A 8 17.35 9.13 -13.30
CA LEU A 8 16.05 8.50 -13.02
C LEU A 8 15.66 8.67 -11.55
N PHE A 9 16.60 8.64 -10.61
CA PHE A 9 16.33 8.84 -9.18
C PHE A 9 15.90 10.27 -8.84
N ALA A 10 16.24 11.24 -9.69
CA ALA A 10 15.88 12.64 -9.54
C ALA A 10 14.55 12.99 -10.23
N SER A 11 13.99 12.09 -11.03
CA SER A 11 12.75 12.31 -11.77
C SER A 11 11.56 11.57 -11.15
N SER A 12 10.36 12.03 -11.47
CA SER A 12 9.08 11.44 -11.07
C SER A 12 8.20 11.04 -12.25
N ASP A 13 8.75 11.08 -13.47
CA ASP A 13 8.07 10.69 -14.70
C ASP A 13 7.81 9.18 -14.75
N ILE A 14 6.78 8.83 -15.52
CA ILE A 14 6.48 7.44 -15.87
C ILE A 14 7.57 6.96 -16.82
N LEU A 15 8.19 5.85 -16.46
CA LEU A 15 9.24 5.15 -17.18
C LEU A 15 8.62 4.06 -18.06
N SER A 16 9.26 3.80 -19.18
CA SER A 16 8.92 2.69 -20.09
C SER A 16 10.19 2.10 -20.71
N GLY A 17 10.07 0.93 -21.35
CA GLY A 17 11.17 0.28 -22.06
C GLY A 17 12.46 0.11 -21.22
N GLU A 18 13.61 0.47 -21.80
CA GLU A 18 14.93 0.24 -21.19
C GLU A 18 15.12 1.00 -19.85
N GLU A 19 14.53 2.18 -19.69
CA GLU A 19 14.61 2.94 -18.45
C GLU A 19 13.80 2.27 -17.33
N ALA A 20 12.58 1.81 -17.64
CA ALA A 20 11.76 1.04 -16.71
C ALA A 20 12.47 -0.27 -16.30
N MET A 21 13.02 -1.03 -17.27
CA MET A 21 13.73 -2.28 -16.99
C MET A 21 14.91 -2.09 -16.04
N ARG A 22 15.78 -1.09 -16.29
CA ARG A 22 16.93 -0.82 -15.41
C ARG A 22 16.51 -0.38 -14.02
N MET A 23 15.46 0.44 -13.93
CA MET A 23 14.91 0.87 -12.64
C MET A 23 14.28 -0.30 -11.86
N ARG A 24 13.53 -1.19 -12.52
CA ARG A 24 13.04 -2.44 -11.89
C ARG A 24 14.19 -3.30 -11.39
N ASN A 25 15.23 -3.51 -12.21
CA ASN A 25 16.41 -4.29 -11.82
C ASN A 25 17.09 -3.71 -10.58
N TYR A 26 17.29 -2.38 -10.53
CA TYR A 26 17.80 -1.71 -9.34
C TYR A 26 16.92 -2.01 -8.12
N CYS A 27 15.60 -1.80 -8.21
CA CYS A 27 14.66 -2.02 -7.11
C CYS A 27 14.59 -3.48 -6.64
N SER A 28 14.87 -4.45 -7.52
CA SER A 28 14.94 -5.88 -7.15
C SER A 28 16.23 -6.29 -6.45
N THR A 29 17.29 -5.48 -6.56
CA THR A 29 18.62 -5.78 -5.99
C THR A 29 18.98 -4.89 -4.79
N ALA A 30 18.43 -3.69 -4.73
CA ALA A 30 18.65 -2.74 -3.65
C ALA A 30 17.62 -2.97 -2.55
N TYR A 31 18.06 -3.00 -1.29
CA TYR A 31 17.20 -3.21 -0.14
C TYR A 31 17.58 -2.27 0.99
N MET A 32 16.59 -1.89 1.80
CA MET A 32 16.85 -1.26 3.10
C MET A 32 17.36 -2.33 4.06
N ASP A 33 18.52 -2.06 4.64
CA ASP A 33 19.11 -2.86 5.71
C ASP A 33 18.86 -2.13 7.04
N PRO A 34 18.06 -2.68 7.97
CA PRO A 34 17.78 -2.03 9.26
C PRO A 34 19.05 -1.61 10.03
N ASP A 35 20.10 -2.42 9.98
CA ASP A 35 21.34 -2.17 10.72
C ASP A 35 22.22 -1.10 10.08
N ARG A 36 22.00 -0.80 8.81
CA ARG A 36 22.71 0.28 8.10
C ARG A 36 21.88 1.55 8.02
N ASP A 37 20.60 1.41 7.70
CA ASP A 37 19.77 2.51 7.18
C ASP A 37 18.83 3.12 8.21
N LEU A 38 18.52 2.43 9.32
CA LEU A 38 17.59 2.91 10.36
C LEU A 38 18.30 3.49 11.57
N LYS A 39 19.26 4.39 11.34
CA LYS A 39 20.10 4.98 12.41
C LYS A 39 19.77 6.43 12.75
N ASP A 40 18.81 7.04 12.04
CA ASP A 40 18.28 8.34 12.42
C ASP A 40 17.30 8.24 13.62
N SER A 41 16.83 9.40 14.10
CA SER A 41 16.03 9.49 15.31
C SER A 41 14.67 8.80 15.23
N TYR A 42 14.12 8.60 14.03
CA TYR A 42 12.91 7.79 13.82
C TYR A 42 13.25 6.33 13.56
N GLY A 43 14.31 6.06 12.80
CA GLY A 43 14.73 4.73 12.37
C GLY A 43 14.98 3.79 13.54
N ILE A 44 15.67 4.27 14.58
CA ILE A 44 15.98 3.45 15.76
C ILE A 44 14.72 3.00 16.53
N LEU A 45 13.59 3.70 16.38
CA LEU A 45 12.36 3.40 17.10
C LEU A 45 11.63 2.16 16.54
N PHE A 46 11.99 1.70 15.34
CA PHE A 46 11.38 0.49 14.76
C PHE A 46 11.89 -0.81 15.40
N GLU A 47 13.05 -0.78 16.06
CA GLU A 47 13.72 -1.97 16.60
C GLU A 47 12.85 -2.73 17.61
N ASP A 48 12.20 -2.02 18.53
CA ASP A 48 11.34 -2.62 19.57
C ASP A 48 9.83 -2.42 19.33
N GLY A 49 9.48 -1.64 18.30
CA GLY A 49 8.12 -1.26 17.93
C GLY A 49 7.38 -0.48 19.03
N SER A 50 8.08 0.23 19.92
CA SER A 50 7.45 0.91 21.04
C SER A 50 6.58 2.09 20.57
N LEU A 51 5.25 1.91 20.67
CA LEU A 51 4.29 2.99 20.37
C LEU A 51 4.54 4.22 21.25
N THR A 52 4.83 4.03 22.54
CA THR A 52 5.12 5.11 23.47
C THR A 52 6.36 5.89 23.04
N ALA A 53 7.44 5.20 22.66
CA ALA A 53 8.66 5.87 22.20
C ALA A 53 8.41 6.66 20.90
N PHE A 54 7.61 6.11 19.97
CA PHE A 54 7.15 6.82 18.79
C PHE A 54 6.35 8.09 19.13
N GLN A 55 5.42 8.00 20.08
CA GLN A 55 4.59 9.11 20.53
C GLN A 55 5.42 10.21 21.19
N GLU A 56 6.33 9.85 22.08
CA GLU A 56 7.23 10.79 22.77
C GLU A 56 8.15 11.49 21.77
N HIS A 57 8.75 10.74 20.84
CA HIS A 57 9.61 11.32 19.81
C HIS A 57 8.81 12.28 18.93
N PHE A 58 7.64 11.87 18.45
CA PHE A 58 6.78 12.73 17.63
C PHE A 58 6.32 13.98 18.41
N GLN A 59 6.00 13.86 19.70
CA GLN A 59 5.66 15.00 20.55
C GLN A 59 6.82 16.01 20.65
N SER A 60 8.07 15.54 20.72
CA SER A 60 9.24 16.42 20.66
C SER A 60 9.33 17.17 19.31
N ARG A 61 8.93 16.53 18.21
CA ARG A 61 8.86 17.19 16.89
C ARG A 61 7.75 18.23 16.84
N ILE A 62 6.60 17.96 17.44
CA ILE A 62 5.52 18.96 17.59
C ILE A 62 6.03 20.18 18.36
N GLN A 63 6.76 19.99 19.45
CA GLN A 63 7.36 21.09 20.23
C GLN A 63 8.39 21.86 19.41
N HIS A 64 9.23 21.18 18.64
CA HIS A 64 10.19 21.80 17.72
C HIS A 64 9.50 22.70 16.68
N PHE A 65 8.33 22.29 16.18
CA PHE A 65 7.47 23.09 15.31
C PHE A 65 6.48 23.97 16.08
N GLU A 66 6.80 24.38 17.31
CA GLU A 66 6.03 25.34 18.12
C GLU A 66 4.56 24.94 18.32
N GLY A 67 4.30 23.65 18.50
CA GLY A 67 2.95 23.10 18.69
C GLY A 67 2.24 22.71 17.39
N ARG A 68 2.85 22.91 16.22
CA ARG A 68 2.19 22.63 14.94
C ARG A 68 2.37 21.17 14.52
N GLN A 69 1.33 20.36 14.79
CA GLN A 69 1.34 18.92 14.52
C GLN A 69 1.46 18.60 13.02
N TYR A 70 0.87 19.41 12.16
CA TYR A 70 0.91 19.19 10.71
C TYR A 70 2.35 19.16 10.19
N GLU A 71 3.20 20.08 10.64
CA GLU A 71 4.61 20.17 10.25
C GLU A 71 5.42 18.98 10.74
N ALA A 72 5.17 18.51 11.97
CA ALA A 72 5.76 17.26 12.47
C ALA A 72 5.32 16.05 11.63
N ALA A 73 4.05 15.99 11.24
CA ALA A 73 3.53 14.93 10.37
C ALA A 73 4.15 14.98 8.97
N GLN A 74 4.31 16.17 8.40
CA GLN A 74 4.95 16.39 7.11
C GLN A 74 6.45 16.10 7.14
N GLU A 75 7.13 16.35 8.26
CA GLU A 75 8.51 15.97 8.46
C GLU A 75 8.66 14.44 8.39
N LEU A 76 7.92 13.69 9.21
CA LEU A 76 7.96 12.23 9.20
C LEU A 76 7.58 11.64 7.84
N PHE A 77 6.56 12.21 7.18
CA PHE A 77 6.15 11.83 5.83
C PHE A 77 7.28 11.92 4.79
N LYS A 78 8.17 12.92 4.94
CA LYS A 78 9.30 13.16 4.03
C LYS A 78 10.50 12.26 4.34
N VAL A 79 10.58 11.64 5.51
CA VAL A 79 11.68 10.73 5.83
C VAL A 79 11.64 9.52 4.90
N LYS A 80 12.82 9.13 4.41
CA LYS A 80 13.01 8.01 3.47
C LYS A 80 14.22 7.20 3.93
N TRP A 81 14.05 5.89 4.03
CA TRP A 81 15.12 4.99 4.46
C TRP A 81 15.66 4.14 3.32
N GLY A 82 16.96 3.87 3.38
CA GLY A 82 17.66 2.98 2.46
C GLY A 82 17.75 3.46 0.99
N PRO A 83 18.41 2.66 0.14
CA PRO A 83 18.71 3.01 -1.25
C PRO A 83 17.47 3.11 -2.15
N THR A 84 16.36 2.48 -1.76
CA THR A 84 15.07 2.55 -2.45
C THR A 84 14.13 3.61 -1.88
N ARG A 85 14.59 4.41 -0.90
CA ARG A 85 13.85 5.53 -0.31
C ARG A 85 12.49 5.12 0.25
N ILE A 86 12.43 4.04 1.00
CA ILE A 86 11.14 3.53 1.52
C ILE A 86 10.52 4.49 2.55
N PRO A 87 9.21 4.76 2.47
CA PRO A 87 8.49 5.62 3.40
C PRO A 87 8.07 4.89 4.69
N VAL A 88 7.66 5.66 5.71
CA VAL A 88 7.33 5.18 7.07
C VAL A 88 6.36 4.00 7.10
N TYR A 89 5.29 4.04 6.32
CA TYR A 89 4.30 2.97 6.32
C TYR A 89 4.79 1.70 5.62
N VAL A 90 5.73 1.81 4.67
CA VAL A 90 6.37 0.63 4.05
C VAL A 90 7.36 0.00 5.02
N VAL A 91 8.07 0.81 5.82
CA VAL A 91 8.91 0.29 6.92
C VAL A 91 8.03 -0.46 7.93
N LEU A 92 6.95 0.15 8.42
CA LEU A 92 6.04 -0.52 9.37
C LEU A 92 5.47 -1.83 8.81
N LEU A 93 5.05 -1.85 7.54
CA LEU A 93 4.60 -3.06 6.86
C LEU A 93 5.70 -4.14 6.85
N ALA A 94 6.93 -3.78 6.46
CA ALA A 94 8.05 -4.71 6.45
C ALA A 94 8.32 -5.32 7.84
N PHE A 95 8.30 -4.49 8.88
CA PHE A 95 8.52 -4.94 10.27
C PHE A 95 7.41 -5.85 10.80
N THR A 96 6.16 -5.71 10.33
CA THR A 96 5.09 -6.68 10.67
C THR A 96 5.43 -8.10 10.23
N SER A 97 6.30 -8.24 9.22
CA SER A 97 6.73 -9.52 8.67
C SER A 97 8.11 -9.95 9.16
N ILE A 98 9.04 -9.00 9.36
CA ILE A 98 10.37 -9.28 9.91
C ILE A 98 10.26 -9.76 11.37
N ASN A 99 9.35 -9.16 12.15
CA ASN A 99 9.15 -9.51 13.55
C ASN A 99 7.65 -9.80 13.83
N PRO A 100 7.16 -11.00 13.46
CA PRO A 100 5.74 -11.33 13.56
C PRO A 100 5.24 -11.33 15.02
N GLY A 101 6.10 -11.61 16.00
CA GLY A 101 5.76 -11.55 17.43
C GLY A 101 5.46 -10.13 17.93
N LEU A 102 5.96 -9.11 17.24
CA LEU A 102 5.70 -7.69 17.53
C LEU A 102 4.73 -7.05 16.54
N ARG A 103 4.11 -7.81 15.64
CA ARG A 103 3.17 -7.30 14.62
C ARG A 103 2.16 -6.30 15.17
N TYR A 104 1.48 -6.65 16.28
CA TYR A 104 0.45 -5.81 16.89
C TYR A 104 0.97 -4.42 17.26
N LYS A 105 2.26 -4.30 17.61
CA LYS A 105 2.89 -3.02 17.92
C LYS A 105 3.05 -2.14 16.68
N TYR A 106 3.52 -2.71 15.57
CA TYR A 106 3.68 -1.99 14.31
C TYR A 106 2.34 -1.56 13.72
N ILE A 107 1.31 -2.41 13.83
CA ILE A 107 -0.07 -2.03 13.50
C ILE A 107 -0.53 -0.86 14.38
N ALA A 108 -0.30 -0.93 15.70
CA ALA A 108 -0.68 0.15 16.61
C ALA A 108 0.03 1.49 16.28
N ILE A 109 1.31 1.45 15.88
CA ILE A 109 2.03 2.64 15.38
C ILE A 109 1.37 3.16 14.10
N ALA A 110 1.15 2.29 13.11
CA ALA A 110 0.53 2.70 11.84
C ALA A 110 -0.85 3.32 12.06
N GLU A 111 -1.67 2.69 12.91
CA GLU A 111 -2.98 3.20 13.31
C GLU A 111 -2.84 4.58 13.94
N TRP A 112 -1.98 4.73 14.95
CA TRP A 112 -1.80 6.01 15.64
C TRP A 112 -1.30 7.12 14.70
N LEU A 113 -0.39 6.80 13.76
CA LEU A 113 0.11 7.75 12.77
C LEU A 113 -1.01 8.26 11.86
N VAL A 114 -1.86 7.36 11.36
CA VAL A 114 -3.04 7.71 10.54
C VAL A 114 -4.06 8.51 11.38
N ASP A 115 -4.34 8.00 12.57
CA ASP A 115 -5.53 8.37 13.33
C ASP A 115 -5.34 9.65 14.14
N THR A 116 -4.15 9.82 14.71
CA THR A 116 -3.82 10.86 15.69
C THR A 116 -2.79 11.81 15.12
N ALA A 117 -1.64 11.30 14.66
CA ALA A 117 -0.56 12.13 14.16
C ALA A 117 -0.89 12.80 12.81
N LYS A 118 -1.82 12.22 12.04
CA LYS A 118 -2.25 12.68 10.70
C LYS A 118 -1.12 12.68 9.67
N VAL A 119 -0.26 11.66 9.72
CA VAL A 119 0.75 11.44 8.67
C VAL A 119 0.06 10.94 7.40
N PRO A 120 0.29 11.57 6.23
CA PRO A 120 -0.29 11.11 4.96
C PRO A 120 0.19 9.71 4.57
N VAL A 121 -0.69 8.92 3.95
CA VAL A 121 -0.45 7.51 3.58
C VAL A 121 0.00 7.31 2.14
N ASP A 122 0.06 8.37 1.34
CA ASP A 122 0.39 8.36 -0.09
C ASP A 122 1.90 8.47 -0.39
N GLY A 123 2.73 8.34 0.65
CA GLY A 123 4.17 8.35 0.53
C GLY A 123 4.64 7.16 -0.31
N THR A 124 5.57 7.41 -1.23
CA THR A 124 6.13 6.38 -2.11
C THR A 124 7.60 6.12 -1.84
N ASP A 125 8.03 4.92 -2.25
CA ASP A 125 9.42 4.60 -2.48
C ASP A 125 9.93 5.19 -3.83
N ILE A 126 11.15 4.85 -4.22
CA ILE A 126 11.77 5.34 -5.46
C ILE A 126 11.12 4.78 -6.73
N SER A 127 10.40 3.66 -6.64
CA SER A 127 9.62 3.07 -7.73
C SER A 127 8.25 3.73 -7.88
N GLY A 128 7.82 4.56 -6.93
CA GLY A 128 6.51 5.19 -6.92
C GLY A 128 5.44 4.34 -6.24
N THR A 129 5.83 3.25 -5.57
CA THR A 129 4.93 2.30 -4.92
C THR A 129 4.59 2.78 -3.50
N THR A 130 3.32 2.72 -3.12
CA THR A 130 2.83 3.12 -1.78
C THR A 130 2.72 1.91 -0.85
N ALA A 131 2.55 2.18 0.45
CA ALA A 131 2.29 1.12 1.43
C ALA A 131 1.03 0.29 1.11
N LEU A 132 -0.03 0.92 0.58
CA LEU A 132 -1.22 0.18 0.12
C LEU A 132 -0.84 -0.82 -0.99
N MET A 133 -0.12 -0.36 -2.02
CA MET A 133 0.31 -1.23 -3.13
C MET A 133 1.18 -2.39 -2.60
N HIS A 134 2.20 -2.11 -1.79
CA HIS A 134 3.04 -3.16 -1.19
C HIS A 134 2.25 -4.18 -0.38
N SER A 135 1.24 -3.74 0.37
CA SER A 135 0.46 -4.63 1.26
C SER A 135 -0.40 -5.65 0.50
N ILE A 136 -0.69 -5.43 -0.78
CA ILE A 136 -1.52 -6.34 -1.59
C ILE A 136 -0.79 -6.98 -2.76
N SER A 137 0.29 -6.39 -3.28
CA SER A 137 0.93 -6.87 -4.51
C SER A 137 2.30 -7.52 -4.33
N GLN A 138 3.07 -7.18 -3.30
CA GLN A 138 4.43 -7.70 -3.15
C GLN A 138 4.45 -9.04 -2.44
N LYS A 139 4.96 -10.07 -3.11
CA LYS A 139 5.07 -11.41 -2.54
C LYS A 139 6.22 -11.49 -1.52
N PRO A 140 6.05 -12.20 -0.39
CA PRO A 140 4.95 -13.12 -0.07
C PRO A 140 3.72 -12.45 0.57
N TYR A 141 3.69 -11.11 0.63
CA TYR A 141 2.69 -10.31 1.33
C TYR A 141 1.35 -10.29 0.59
N PHE A 142 0.32 -10.68 1.33
CA PHE A 142 -1.04 -10.20 1.16
C PHE A 142 -1.52 -9.91 2.58
N ASP A 143 -1.45 -8.64 2.98
CA ASP A 143 -1.78 -8.15 4.31
C ASP A 143 -3.05 -7.30 4.24
N PRO A 144 -4.24 -7.92 4.21
CA PRO A 144 -5.50 -7.21 4.07
C PRO A 144 -5.79 -6.30 5.27
N GLU A 145 -5.25 -6.58 6.46
CA GLU A 145 -5.43 -5.73 7.63
C GLU A 145 -4.68 -4.40 7.45
N PHE A 146 -3.42 -4.46 7.04
CA PHE A 146 -2.61 -3.27 6.77
C PHE A 146 -3.14 -2.52 5.54
N ALA A 147 -3.53 -3.25 4.49
CA ALA A 147 -4.15 -2.69 3.29
C ALA A 147 -5.42 -1.89 3.64
N GLN A 148 -6.30 -2.49 4.45
CA GLN A 148 -7.53 -1.81 4.90
C GLN A 148 -7.22 -0.54 5.68
N LEU A 149 -6.22 -0.58 6.57
CA LEU A 149 -5.82 0.61 7.33
C LEU A 149 -5.38 1.76 6.42
N MET A 150 -4.57 1.47 5.40
CA MET A 150 -4.13 2.48 4.43
C MET A 150 -5.29 2.98 3.56
N PHE A 151 -6.16 2.08 3.10
CA PHE A 151 -7.32 2.43 2.28
C PHE A 151 -8.33 3.31 3.05
N ASP A 152 -8.64 2.94 4.30
CA ASP A 152 -9.52 3.73 5.17
C ASP A 152 -8.93 5.11 5.50
N ALA A 153 -7.61 5.26 5.41
CA ALA A 153 -6.91 6.53 5.55
C ALA A 153 -6.92 7.39 4.26
N GLY A 154 -7.53 6.88 3.18
CA GLY A 154 -7.67 7.60 1.91
C GLY A 154 -6.58 7.29 0.87
N ALA A 155 -5.82 6.20 1.02
CA ALA A 155 -4.91 5.77 -0.02
C ALA A 155 -5.67 5.42 -1.31
N ASP A 156 -5.16 5.90 -2.45
CA ASP A 156 -5.76 5.66 -3.76
C ASP A 156 -5.45 4.25 -4.27
N ILE A 157 -6.51 3.43 -4.40
CA ILE A 157 -6.44 2.05 -4.90
C ILE A 157 -5.95 1.99 -6.36
N ASN A 158 -6.20 3.02 -7.16
CA ASN A 158 -5.84 3.07 -8.58
C ASN A 158 -4.59 3.92 -8.85
N ARG A 159 -3.80 4.18 -7.81
CA ARG A 159 -2.55 4.93 -7.95
C ARG A 159 -1.59 4.21 -8.87
N ARG A 160 -0.93 4.99 -9.73
CA ARG A 160 0.10 4.52 -10.65
C ARG A 160 1.49 4.76 -10.05
N ASP A 161 2.34 3.75 -10.11
CA ASP A 161 3.76 3.87 -9.81
C ASP A 161 4.53 4.53 -10.97
N ARG A 162 5.86 4.55 -10.88
CA ARG A 162 6.73 5.10 -11.94
C ARG A 162 6.86 4.19 -13.15
N PHE A 163 6.30 2.99 -13.14
CA PHE A 163 6.16 2.16 -14.32
C PHE A 163 4.76 2.32 -14.93
N GLY A 164 3.96 3.29 -14.45
CA GLY A 164 2.59 3.50 -14.86
C GLY A 164 1.63 2.43 -14.35
N ALA A 165 2.12 1.47 -13.57
CA ALA A 165 1.41 0.30 -13.12
C ALA A 165 0.61 0.61 -11.85
N ILE A 166 -0.60 0.05 -11.78
CA ILE A 166 -1.39 -0.07 -10.56
C ILE A 166 -1.06 -1.38 -9.85
N ALA A 167 -1.42 -1.52 -8.56
CA ALA A 167 -1.13 -2.71 -7.75
C ALA A 167 -1.55 -4.03 -8.44
N ALA A 168 -2.64 -4.02 -9.21
CA ALA A 168 -3.12 -5.20 -9.93
C ALA A 168 -2.19 -5.68 -11.07
N HIS A 169 -1.30 -4.85 -11.62
CA HIS A 169 -0.25 -5.34 -12.54
C HIS A 169 0.67 -6.31 -11.79
N ASP A 170 1.22 -5.87 -10.65
CA ASP A 170 2.12 -6.70 -9.84
C ASP A 170 1.43 -7.97 -9.28
N ILE A 171 0.14 -7.88 -8.92
CA ILE A 171 -0.67 -9.04 -8.52
C ILE A 171 -0.73 -10.10 -9.64
N THR A 172 -0.72 -9.67 -10.91
CA THR A 172 -0.93 -10.54 -12.07
C THR A 172 0.34 -10.90 -12.84
N THR A 173 1.46 -10.19 -12.66
CA THR A 173 2.76 -10.49 -13.30
C THR A 173 3.51 -11.65 -12.62
N VAL A 174 2.78 -12.63 -12.09
CA VAL A 174 3.31 -13.73 -11.30
C VAL A 174 4.20 -14.64 -12.16
N GLN A 175 5.52 -14.44 -12.08
CA GLN A 175 6.54 -15.39 -12.55
C GLN A 175 6.62 -16.68 -11.71
N LEU A 176 5.61 -16.99 -10.90
CA LEU A 176 5.55 -18.19 -10.07
C LEU A 176 4.34 -19.04 -10.44
N LEU A 177 4.20 -19.33 -11.74
CA LEU A 177 3.20 -20.26 -12.31
C LEU A 177 3.33 -21.72 -11.81
N TYR A 178 4.12 -21.97 -10.76
CA TYR A 178 4.34 -23.29 -10.18
C TYR A 178 4.05 -23.39 -8.66
N ASP A 179 3.69 -22.30 -7.98
CA ASP A 179 3.33 -22.32 -6.55
C ASP A 179 1.84 -22.03 -6.33
N HIS A 180 1.06 -23.07 -5.99
CA HIS A 180 -0.37 -22.97 -5.72
C HIS A 180 -0.72 -21.96 -4.62
N VAL A 181 0.10 -21.83 -3.58
CA VAL A 181 -0.13 -20.89 -2.47
C VAL A 181 0.01 -19.45 -2.96
N ALA A 182 0.98 -19.19 -3.83
CA ALA A 182 1.17 -17.89 -4.44
C ALA A 182 0.02 -17.49 -5.39
N HIS A 183 -0.65 -18.45 -6.04
CA HIS A 183 -1.83 -18.19 -6.87
C HIS A 183 -3.06 -17.88 -6.03
N GLU A 184 -3.31 -18.62 -4.95
CA GLU A 184 -4.44 -18.35 -4.06
C GLU A 184 -4.35 -16.96 -3.44
N LYS A 185 -3.14 -16.58 -2.96
CA LYS A 185 -2.89 -15.23 -2.44
C LYS A 185 -3.11 -14.16 -3.50
N ALA A 186 -2.66 -14.37 -4.74
CA ALA A 186 -2.89 -13.44 -5.84
C ALA A 186 -4.39 -13.29 -6.17
N GLY A 187 -5.14 -14.39 -6.17
CA GLY A 187 -6.60 -14.38 -6.34
C GLY A 187 -7.31 -13.58 -5.24
N ARG A 188 -6.93 -13.79 -3.98
CA ARG A 188 -7.48 -13.05 -2.83
C ARG A 188 -7.11 -11.56 -2.87
N ALA A 189 -5.88 -11.23 -3.26
CA ALA A 189 -5.45 -9.85 -3.43
C ALA A 189 -6.19 -9.15 -4.57
N LEU A 190 -6.37 -9.83 -5.71
CA LEU A 190 -7.14 -9.30 -6.84
C LEU A 190 -8.61 -9.10 -6.47
N GLN A 191 -9.20 -10.06 -5.75
CA GLN A 191 -10.56 -9.93 -5.26
C GLN A 191 -10.71 -8.71 -4.35
N TRP A 192 -9.84 -8.58 -3.34
CA TRP A 192 -9.84 -7.43 -2.44
C TRP A 192 -9.68 -6.11 -3.22
N PHE A 193 -8.74 -6.05 -4.17
CA PHE A 193 -8.51 -4.88 -5.02
C PHE A 193 -9.78 -4.44 -5.78
N LEU A 194 -10.48 -5.39 -6.41
CA LEU A 194 -11.71 -5.11 -7.16
C LEU A 194 -12.88 -4.69 -6.25
N GLU A 195 -13.04 -5.36 -5.10
CA GLU A 195 -14.04 -5.00 -4.08
C GLU A 195 -13.84 -3.59 -3.53
N HIS A 196 -12.60 -3.07 -3.57
CA HIS A 196 -12.24 -1.72 -3.12
C HIS A 196 -12.22 -0.67 -4.25
N GLY A 197 -12.81 -0.98 -5.40
CA GLY A 197 -12.95 -0.03 -6.52
C GLY A 197 -11.72 0.06 -7.43
N GLY A 198 -10.84 -0.93 -7.35
CA GLY A 198 -9.73 -1.08 -8.29
C GLY A 198 -10.22 -1.38 -9.71
N THR A 199 -9.62 -0.75 -10.73
CA THR A 199 -9.91 -1.01 -12.15
C THR A 199 -8.83 -1.87 -12.82
N LEU A 200 -9.19 -2.61 -13.86
CA LEU A 200 -8.27 -3.43 -14.66
C LEU A 200 -7.85 -2.75 -15.98
N ASP A 201 -8.35 -1.53 -16.23
CA ASP A 201 -8.30 -0.89 -17.54
C ASP A 201 -7.23 0.21 -17.65
N ILE A 202 -6.59 0.58 -16.53
CA ILE A 202 -5.44 1.48 -16.53
C ILE A 202 -4.26 0.78 -17.21
N LYS A 203 -3.62 1.49 -18.14
CA LYS A 203 -2.44 1.03 -18.86
C LYS A 203 -1.16 1.45 -18.13
N ASP A 204 -0.21 0.54 -18.04
CA ASP A 204 1.15 0.81 -17.58
C ASP A 204 1.95 1.66 -18.58
N GLY A 205 3.23 1.88 -18.27
CA GLY A 205 4.17 2.65 -19.09
C GLY A 205 4.43 2.01 -20.46
N ASP A 206 4.20 0.70 -20.60
CA ASP A 206 4.35 -0.05 -21.85
C ASP A 206 3.00 -0.22 -22.58
N GLY A 207 1.93 0.41 -22.08
CA GLY A 207 0.61 0.43 -22.71
C GLY A 207 -0.23 -0.83 -22.46
N ILE A 208 0.18 -1.68 -21.53
CA ILE A 208 -0.49 -2.93 -21.17
C ILE A 208 -1.42 -2.67 -19.99
N SER A 209 -2.64 -3.20 -20.03
CA SER A 209 -3.57 -3.17 -18.90
C SER A 209 -3.68 -4.55 -18.25
N VAL A 210 -4.09 -4.59 -16.99
CA VAL A 210 -4.32 -5.85 -16.27
C VAL A 210 -5.37 -6.71 -16.97
N ARG A 211 -6.43 -6.11 -17.53
CA ARG A 211 -7.43 -6.84 -18.31
C ARG A 211 -6.80 -7.57 -19.50
N ARG A 212 -5.85 -6.93 -20.19
CA ARG A 212 -5.10 -7.56 -21.29
C ARG A 212 -4.23 -8.71 -20.80
N ILE A 213 -3.54 -8.54 -19.66
CA ILE A 213 -2.72 -9.60 -19.06
C ILE A 213 -3.59 -10.82 -18.75
N ILE A 214 -4.69 -10.65 -18.01
CA ILE A 214 -5.59 -11.74 -17.62
C ILE A 214 -6.20 -12.44 -18.86
N ALA A 215 -6.57 -11.68 -19.91
CA ALA A 215 -7.10 -12.25 -21.14
C ALA A 215 -6.08 -13.13 -21.89
N SER A 216 -4.79 -12.90 -21.70
CA SER A 216 -3.69 -13.66 -22.32
C SER A 216 -3.26 -14.89 -21.53
N LEU A 217 -3.77 -15.11 -20.31
CA LEU A 217 -3.47 -16.31 -19.52
C LEU A 217 -4.19 -17.54 -20.14
N GLU A 218 -3.45 -18.36 -20.88
CA GLU A 218 -3.96 -19.63 -21.44
C GLU A 218 -3.92 -20.79 -20.43
N GLY A 219 -4.82 -21.77 -20.60
CA GLY A 219 -4.58 -23.17 -20.21
C GLY A 219 -4.76 -23.59 -18.75
N THR A 220 -4.42 -22.78 -17.74
CA THR A 220 -4.36 -23.30 -16.34
C THR A 220 -4.65 -22.31 -15.22
N ASP A 221 -4.58 -20.99 -15.42
CA ASP A 221 -4.86 -20.02 -14.33
C ASP A 221 -6.32 -19.53 -14.34
N ARG A 222 -7.23 -20.45 -14.01
CA ARG A 222 -8.65 -20.11 -13.82
C ARG A 222 -8.90 -19.27 -12.56
N THR A 223 -7.92 -19.11 -11.68
CA THR A 223 -8.11 -18.43 -10.39
C THR A 223 -8.33 -16.95 -10.60
N LEU A 224 -7.40 -16.28 -11.29
CA LEU A 224 -7.49 -14.84 -11.52
C LEU A 224 -8.66 -14.49 -12.43
N LYS A 225 -8.83 -15.22 -13.54
CA LYS A 225 -9.97 -15.05 -14.44
C LYS A 225 -11.31 -15.28 -13.73
N GLY A 226 -11.41 -16.33 -12.93
CA GLY A 226 -12.62 -16.64 -12.16
C GLY A 226 -12.92 -15.59 -11.08
N VAL A 227 -11.91 -14.96 -10.48
CA VAL A 227 -12.11 -13.81 -9.57
C VAL A 227 -12.74 -12.65 -10.33
N VAL A 228 -12.18 -12.27 -11.48
CA VAL A 228 -12.71 -11.17 -12.31
C VAL A 228 -14.16 -11.45 -12.71
N ASP A 229 -14.42 -12.61 -13.30
CA ASP A 229 -15.76 -12.99 -13.77
C ASP A 229 -16.79 -12.93 -12.63
N ARG A 230 -16.45 -13.43 -11.43
CA ARG A 230 -17.34 -13.40 -10.26
C ARG A 230 -17.63 -11.98 -9.77
N VAL A 231 -16.60 -11.14 -9.63
CA VAL A 231 -16.79 -9.77 -9.11
C VAL A 231 -17.56 -8.91 -10.11
N GLU A 232 -17.25 -9.01 -11.41
CA GLU A 232 -17.99 -8.29 -12.46
C GLU A 232 -19.46 -8.75 -12.56
N GLN A 233 -19.74 -10.05 -12.39
CA GLN A 233 -21.12 -10.57 -12.30
C GLN A 233 -21.88 -10.03 -11.08
N GLN A 234 -21.22 -9.95 -9.91
CA GLN A 234 -21.84 -9.39 -8.71
C GLN A 234 -22.15 -7.89 -8.88
N GLN A 235 -21.27 -7.15 -9.56
CA GLN A 235 -21.46 -5.72 -9.82
C GLN A 235 -22.54 -5.45 -10.88
N SER A 236 -22.67 -6.32 -11.90
CA SER A 236 -23.69 -6.20 -12.95
C SER A 236 -25.07 -6.74 -12.53
N GLY A 237 -25.13 -7.77 -11.68
CA GLY A 237 -26.35 -8.38 -11.15
C GLY A 237 -27.08 -7.54 -10.08
N GLY A 238 -26.48 -6.44 -9.60
CA GLY A 238 -27.07 -5.55 -8.59
C GLY A 238 -28.08 -4.52 -9.12
N SER A 239 -28.41 -4.52 -10.41
CA SER A 239 -29.22 -3.48 -11.06
C SER A 239 -30.74 -3.74 -11.06
N ASN A 240 -31.31 -4.28 -9.98
CA ASN A 240 -32.78 -4.35 -9.89
C ASN A 240 -33.36 -4.30 -8.47
N THR A 241 -33.02 -3.29 -7.67
CA THR A 241 -33.93 -2.68 -6.68
C THR A 241 -33.57 -1.20 -6.54
N GLY A 242 -34.59 -0.34 -6.55
CA GLY A 242 -34.47 1.09 -6.84
C GLY A 242 -33.55 1.89 -5.94
N SER A 243 -32.93 2.92 -6.54
CA SER A 243 -32.50 4.19 -5.92
C SER A 243 -32.05 4.11 -4.45
N GLY A 244 -31.15 3.18 -4.14
CA GLY A 244 -30.33 3.21 -2.94
C GLY A 244 -28.95 3.65 -3.36
N ILE A 245 -28.54 4.87 -2.98
CA ILE A 245 -27.12 5.22 -2.92
C ILE A 245 -26.47 4.07 -2.14
N ILE A 246 -25.61 3.27 -2.79
CA ILE A 246 -24.78 2.30 -2.07
C ILE A 246 -23.98 3.14 -1.09
N ALA A 247 -24.44 3.19 0.17
CA ALA A 247 -23.74 3.88 1.22
C ALA A 247 -22.38 3.18 1.30
N ARG A 248 -21.32 3.90 0.92
CA ARG A 248 -19.96 3.44 1.15
C ARG A 248 -19.89 2.94 2.59
N PRO A 249 -19.35 1.73 2.85
CA PRO A 249 -19.14 1.25 4.20
C PRO A 249 -18.50 2.37 5.02
N THR A 250 -19.03 2.66 6.21
CA THR A 250 -18.44 3.71 7.06
C THR A 250 -16.98 3.34 7.29
N ALA A 251 -16.05 4.13 6.74
CA ALA A 251 -14.63 3.84 6.88
C ALA A 251 -14.29 3.66 8.36
N ARG A 252 -13.47 2.65 8.69
CA ARG A 252 -13.24 2.23 10.09
C ARG A 252 -12.83 3.39 11.01
N ASN A 253 -12.12 4.36 10.45
CA ASN A 253 -11.60 5.53 11.15
C ASN A 253 -12.51 6.78 11.10
N SER A 254 -13.60 6.75 10.34
CA SER A 254 -14.59 7.84 10.31
C SER A 254 -15.38 7.95 11.62
N PRO A 255 -15.93 9.14 11.95
CA PRO A 255 -16.88 9.29 13.05
C PRO A 255 -18.03 8.29 12.94
N CYS A 256 -18.38 7.65 14.05
CA CYS A 256 -19.41 6.62 14.08
C CYS A 256 -20.80 7.23 13.82
N PRO A 257 -21.60 6.66 12.90
CA PRO A 257 -22.92 7.21 12.54
C PRO A 257 -23.94 7.14 13.67
N CYS A 258 -23.68 6.41 14.76
CA CYS A 258 -24.56 6.39 15.93
C CYS A 258 -24.49 7.68 16.78
N GLY A 259 -23.66 8.66 16.39
CA GLY A 259 -23.53 9.92 17.11
C GLY A 259 -22.71 9.84 18.39
N SER A 260 -22.02 8.73 18.65
CA SER A 260 -21.22 8.54 19.87
C SER A 260 -19.97 9.42 19.95
N GLY A 261 -19.61 10.11 18.87
CA GLY A 261 -18.34 10.85 18.74
C GLY A 261 -17.09 9.96 18.63
N ARG A 262 -17.24 8.63 18.75
CA ARG A 262 -16.13 7.66 18.62
C ARG A 262 -15.90 7.30 17.15
N LYS A 263 -14.74 6.73 16.83
CA LYS A 263 -14.49 6.11 15.51
C LYS A 263 -15.36 4.89 15.32
N PHE A 264 -15.81 4.62 14.08
CA PHE A 264 -16.66 3.47 13.77
C PHE A 264 -16.09 2.15 14.31
N LYS A 265 -14.79 1.86 14.08
CA LYS A 265 -14.12 0.65 14.60
C LYS A 265 -14.08 0.51 16.12
N LYS A 266 -14.20 1.61 16.87
CA LYS A 266 -14.21 1.62 18.35
C LYS A 266 -15.63 1.74 18.91
N CYS A 267 -16.64 1.54 18.07
CA CYS A 267 -18.05 1.67 18.41
C CYS A 267 -18.86 0.62 17.63
N CYS A 268 -19.76 1.03 16.74
CA CYS A 268 -20.65 0.12 16.01
C CYS A 268 -19.93 -0.83 15.04
N GLY A 269 -18.66 -0.60 14.72
CA GLY A 269 -17.82 -1.47 13.90
C GLY A 269 -16.99 -2.47 14.70
N GLN A 270 -17.28 -2.69 15.99
CA GLN A 270 -16.73 -3.78 16.76
C GLN A 270 -17.54 -5.06 16.46
N ALA A 271 -17.03 -5.90 15.56
CA ALA A 271 -17.43 -7.29 15.39
C ALA A 271 -16.24 -8.18 15.70
#